data_AF-A0ABD2IAD6-F1
#
_entry.id   AF-A0ABD2IAD6-F1
#
_cell.length_a   1.000
_cell.length_b   1.000
_cell.length_c   1.000
_cell.angle_alpha   90.00
_cell.angle_beta   90.00
_cell.angle_gamma   90.00
#
_symmetry.space_group_name_H-M   'P 1'
#
loop_
_entity.id
_entity.type
_entity.pdbx_description
1 polymer ?
#
loop_
_entity_poly.entity_id
_entity_poly.type
_entity_poly.pdbx_seq_one_letter_code
_entity_poly.pdbx_strand_id
1 'polypeptide(L)'
;MSSNLIGSPNCFFHPTADQAAAAEEVGNYEVFSWHGDLSDQLAAQFLVTDQQRLKKCREKLANSELRETKLLCKNGELNAENKALKAELEMMTEHCEMKVKVEKMEQEKQQQLEKKYVSVDVFNALVERIKRLENQQQHLKQNKEEGKKGDVIGRLFAAGGCLGENYKGVKKTLIISQMPIEFQEMPNSKQQNVWDAKVCHKDIEIIGEKQLTINCKSNRFGWRTVFAKFPITNFCRPGIFYFEMKAIKSFATIGFATKEVPLDGSIGQILNSYGYRSDGSFGCNGISRPCKMPFGQVPMSSLFGFPSPLSADEAMAYKMSAFSTGDVVGCGIFLDAQQIFWTKNGRRMDYSSFFIQTPANFLNSLFPCVSLWAGNKIEANFGPNFKFNLDTL
;
A
#
# COMPACT_ATOMS: atom_id res chain seq x y z
N MET A 1 -1.10 25.17 60.30
CA MET A 1 -1.88 24.04 60.85
C MET A 1 -1.69 22.87 59.89
N SER A 2 -1.15 21.70 60.19
CA SER A 2 -0.58 21.09 61.39
C SER A 2 0.18 19.84 60.90
N SER A 3 1.15 19.39 61.70
CA SER A 3 2.04 18.25 61.48
C SER A 3 1.41 16.87 61.72
N ASN A 4 2.21 15.82 61.49
CA ASN A 4 2.17 14.41 61.99
C ASN A 4 1.56 13.36 61.04
N LEU A 5 1.90 12.06 61.04
CA LEU A 5 2.99 11.17 61.50
C LEU A 5 2.61 9.77 60.91
N ILE A 6 3.61 8.93 60.60
CA ILE A 6 3.68 7.44 60.73
C ILE A 6 2.57 6.55 60.11
N GLY A 7 3.00 5.52 59.35
CA GLY A 7 2.20 4.29 59.17
C GLY A 7 2.69 3.34 58.08
N SER A 8 3.62 2.44 58.42
CA SER A 8 3.93 1.23 57.63
C SER A 8 2.84 0.16 57.84
N PRO A 9 2.48 -0.66 56.82
CA PRO A 9 1.71 -1.88 57.05
C PRO A 9 2.63 -3.09 57.19
N ASN A 10 2.47 -3.78 58.31
CA ASN A 10 2.91 -5.15 58.58
C ASN A 10 2.21 -6.13 57.63
N CYS A 11 2.97 -7.05 57.03
CA CYS A 11 2.46 -8.34 56.58
C CYS A 11 3.25 -9.44 57.28
N PHE A 12 2.57 -10.09 58.23
CA PHE A 12 2.99 -11.28 58.94
C PHE A 12 3.06 -12.49 57.98
N PHE A 13 4.14 -13.25 58.05
CA PHE A 13 4.14 -14.68 57.72
C PHE A 13 4.81 -15.43 58.87
N HIS A 14 4.00 -16.23 59.56
CA HIS A 14 4.43 -17.20 60.57
C HIS A 14 5.16 -18.37 59.89
N PRO A 15 6.28 -18.87 60.46
CA PRO A 15 6.68 -20.25 60.28
C PRO A 15 5.93 -21.11 61.32
N THR A 16 5.28 -22.15 60.81
CA THR A 16 4.64 -23.23 61.56
C THR A 16 5.65 -24.02 62.39
N ALA A 17 5.18 -24.48 63.55
CA ALA A 17 5.88 -25.33 64.50
C ALA A 17 6.31 -26.65 63.85
N ASP A 18 7.63 -26.89 63.73
CA ASP A 18 8.19 -28.24 63.55
C ASP A 18 9.71 -28.36 63.83
N GLN A 19 10.31 -27.45 64.61
CA GLN A 19 11.75 -27.53 64.95
C GLN A 19 12.06 -27.25 66.44
N ALA A 20 11.17 -27.69 67.33
CA ALA A 20 11.40 -27.63 68.78
C ALA A 20 11.20 -29.01 69.43
N ALA A 21 11.89 -30.03 68.91
CA ALA A 21 11.91 -31.35 69.56
C ALA A 21 13.21 -32.09 69.19
N ALA A 22 14.31 -31.78 69.89
CA ALA A 22 15.45 -32.67 70.11
C ALA A 22 16.50 -31.94 70.98
N ALA A 23 16.14 -31.61 72.21
CA ALA A 23 17.09 -31.10 73.21
C ALA A 23 16.69 -31.59 74.60
N GLU A 24 16.50 -32.89 74.76
CA GLU A 24 16.48 -33.56 76.05
C GLU A 24 16.79 -35.05 75.82
N GLU A 25 17.51 -35.65 76.77
CA GLU A 25 18.14 -36.98 76.75
C GLU A 25 19.47 -37.09 75.97
N VAL A 26 20.59 -37.01 76.70
CA VAL A 26 21.37 -38.20 77.10
C VAL A 26 22.28 -37.78 78.26
N GLY A 27 21.85 -38.15 79.47
CA GLY A 27 22.76 -38.28 80.61
C GLY A 27 23.52 -39.61 80.52
N ASN A 28 24.68 -39.64 81.17
CA ASN A 28 25.61 -40.76 81.33
C ASN A 28 26.46 -41.14 80.11
N TYR A 29 27.67 -40.58 80.07
CA TYR A 29 28.84 -41.29 79.54
C TYR A 29 29.87 -41.45 80.65
N GLU A 30 30.18 -42.70 80.95
CA GLU A 30 31.30 -43.12 81.78
C GLU A 30 32.61 -42.54 81.23
N VAL A 31 33.46 -42.06 82.14
CA VAL A 31 34.80 -41.57 81.85
C VAL A 31 35.69 -42.77 81.52
N PHE A 32 35.74 -43.16 80.25
CA PHE A 32 36.82 -44.00 79.73
C PHE A 32 38.03 -43.13 79.43
N SER A 33 39.12 -43.33 80.16
CA SER A 33 40.42 -42.73 79.89
C SER A 33 40.99 -43.31 78.59
N TRP A 34 40.77 -42.64 77.47
CA TRP A 34 41.43 -42.95 76.21
C TRP A 34 42.80 -42.25 76.15
N HIS A 35 43.81 -43.00 75.69
CA HIS A 35 45.16 -42.50 75.43
C HIS A 35 45.11 -41.26 74.51
N GLY A 36 45.90 -40.24 74.87
CA GLY A 36 45.85 -38.88 74.32
C GLY A 36 45.94 -38.75 72.79
N ASP A 37 46.52 -39.73 72.09
CA ASP A 37 46.70 -39.65 70.63
C ASP A 37 45.41 -39.92 69.82
N LEU A 38 44.44 -40.69 70.36
CA LEU A 38 43.19 -40.98 69.63
C LEU A 38 42.15 -39.85 69.76
N SER A 39 42.17 -39.14 70.88
CA SER A 39 41.29 -38.00 71.17
C SER A 39 41.53 -36.84 70.21
N ASP A 40 42.81 -36.51 69.98
CA ASP A 40 43.21 -35.41 69.11
C ASP A 40 42.96 -35.73 67.63
N GLN A 41 43.12 -36.99 67.21
CA GLN A 41 42.78 -37.43 65.85
C GLN A 41 41.27 -37.39 65.58
N LEU A 42 40.45 -37.78 66.55
CA LEU A 42 38.98 -37.72 66.43
C LEU A 42 38.50 -36.26 66.38
N ALA A 43 39.03 -35.40 67.27
CA ALA A 43 38.74 -33.97 67.28
C ALA A 43 39.13 -33.28 65.95
N ALA A 44 40.28 -33.63 65.37
CA ALA A 44 40.70 -33.14 64.06
C ALA A 44 39.75 -33.60 62.93
N GLN A 45 39.28 -34.85 62.95
CA GLN A 45 38.29 -35.34 61.98
C GLN A 45 36.92 -34.63 62.10
N PHE A 46 36.46 -34.36 63.33
CA PHE A 46 35.24 -33.58 63.54
C PHE A 46 35.40 -32.15 63.00
N LEU A 47 36.53 -31.50 63.27
CA LEU A 47 36.81 -30.15 62.79
C LEU A 47 36.82 -30.07 61.25
N VAL A 48 37.44 -31.05 60.58
CA VAL A 48 37.46 -31.14 59.11
C VAL A 48 36.05 -31.36 58.55
N THR A 49 35.26 -32.23 59.20
CA THR A 49 33.88 -32.52 58.79
C THR A 49 32.98 -31.30 58.94
N ASP A 50 33.12 -30.53 60.02
CA ASP A 50 32.34 -29.31 60.24
C ASP A 50 32.77 -28.19 59.29
N GLN A 51 34.06 -28.06 58.98
CA GLN A 51 34.53 -27.14 57.94
C GLN A 51 33.94 -27.48 56.56
N GLN A 52 33.84 -28.77 56.22
CA GLN A 52 33.19 -29.21 54.97
C GLN A 52 31.68 -28.91 54.97
N ARG A 53 31.00 -29.13 56.09
CA ARG A 53 29.56 -28.78 56.24
C ARG A 53 29.33 -27.29 56.11
N LEU A 54 30.15 -26.46 56.75
CA LEU A 54 30.10 -25.00 56.66
C LEU A 54 30.34 -24.51 55.23
N LYS A 55 31.32 -25.09 54.53
CA LYS A 55 31.57 -24.77 53.12
C LYS A 55 30.34 -25.07 52.25
N LYS A 56 29.73 -26.25 52.42
CA LYS A 56 28.52 -26.65 51.71
C LYS A 56 27.32 -25.75 52.02
N CYS A 57 27.17 -25.30 53.27
CA CYS A 57 26.13 -24.34 53.65
C CYS A 57 26.35 -22.96 53.00
N ARG A 58 27.60 -22.46 52.96
CA ARG A 58 27.93 -21.19 52.28
C ARG A 58 27.64 -21.25 50.78
N GLU A 59 28.01 -22.35 50.12
CA GLU A 59 27.71 -22.56 48.70
C GLU A 59 26.20 -22.59 48.42
N LYS A 60 25.40 -23.22 49.30
CA LYS A 60 23.94 -23.21 49.19
C LYS A 60 23.35 -21.82 49.37
N LEU A 61 23.86 -21.05 50.34
CA LEU A 61 23.41 -19.68 50.59
C LEU A 61 23.72 -18.77 49.39
N ALA A 62 24.95 -18.81 48.88
CA ALA A 62 25.35 -18.03 47.71
C ALA A 62 24.52 -18.39 46.45
N ASN A 63 24.19 -19.67 46.27
CA ASN A 63 23.31 -20.09 45.17
C ASN A 63 21.85 -19.63 45.35
N SER A 64 21.37 -19.50 46.59
CA SER A 64 20.04 -18.96 46.88
C SER A 64 19.98 -17.46 46.56
N GLU A 65 20.97 -16.69 47.01
CA GLU A 65 21.09 -15.25 46.73
C GLU A 65 21.22 -14.98 45.21
N LEU A 66 21.97 -15.82 44.50
CA LEU A 66 22.07 -15.74 43.03
C LEU A 66 20.74 -16.04 42.33
N ARG A 67 19.90 -16.93 42.87
CA ARG A 67 18.56 -17.19 42.30
C ARG A 67 17.62 -16.02 42.54
N GLU A 68 17.66 -15.43 43.73
CA GLU A 68 16.83 -14.28 44.10
C GLU A 68 17.16 -13.05 43.25
N THR A 69 18.44 -12.75 43.07
CA THR A 69 18.89 -11.66 42.17
C THR A 69 18.46 -11.87 40.71
N LYS A 70 18.55 -13.10 40.19
CA LYS A 70 18.04 -13.43 38.84
C LYS A 70 16.54 -13.21 38.71
N LEU A 71 15.76 -13.57 39.74
CA LEU A 71 14.31 -13.35 39.75
C LEU A 71 13.98 -11.85 39.77
N LEU A 72 14.71 -11.05 40.55
CA LEU A 72 14.55 -9.59 40.59
C LEU A 72 14.86 -8.95 39.24
N CYS A 73 15.94 -9.35 38.57
CA CYS A 73 16.25 -8.87 37.22
C CYS A 73 15.13 -9.20 36.23
N LYS A 74 14.66 -10.46 36.22
CA LYS A 74 13.59 -10.89 35.31
C LYS A 74 12.27 -10.16 35.56
N ASN A 75 11.96 -9.86 36.83
CA ASN A 75 10.77 -9.07 37.17
C ASN A 75 10.90 -7.61 36.70
N GLY A 76 12.11 -7.05 36.72
CA GLY A 76 12.40 -5.73 36.15
C GLY A 76 12.17 -5.69 34.63
N GLU A 77 12.64 -6.72 33.91
CA GLU A 77 12.43 -6.88 32.46
C GLU A 77 10.94 -6.97 32.12
N LEU A 78 10.20 -7.85 32.82
CA LEU A 78 8.75 -7.99 32.65
C LEU A 78 7.97 -6.69 32.91
N ASN A 79 8.38 -5.91 33.91
CA ASN A 79 7.76 -4.62 34.19
C ASN A 79 8.05 -3.59 33.09
N ALA A 80 9.24 -3.60 32.51
CA ALA A 80 9.57 -2.73 31.38
C ALA A 80 8.78 -3.12 30.12
N GLU A 81 8.65 -4.42 29.83
CA GLU A 81 7.82 -4.95 28.74
C GLU A 81 6.35 -4.57 28.92
N ASN A 82 5.78 -4.79 30.10
CA ASN A 82 4.39 -4.41 30.39
C ASN A 82 4.14 -2.90 30.22
N LYS A 83 5.11 -2.06 30.59
CA LYS A 83 5.02 -0.62 30.39
C LYS A 83 5.05 -0.25 28.90
N ALA A 84 5.88 -0.91 28.11
CA ALA A 84 5.93 -0.70 26.66
C ALA A 84 4.63 -1.15 25.97
N LEU A 85 4.11 -2.32 26.34
CA LEU A 85 2.86 -2.88 25.82
C LEU A 85 1.66 -1.97 26.13
N LYS A 86 1.64 -1.38 27.33
CA LYS A 86 0.61 -0.42 27.70
C LYS A 86 0.64 0.86 26.83
N ALA A 87 1.84 1.39 26.56
CA ALA A 87 1.99 2.55 25.68
C ALA A 87 1.56 2.24 24.24
N GLU A 88 1.84 1.04 23.75
CA GLU A 88 1.40 0.59 22.42
C GLU A 88 -0.13 0.46 22.33
N LEU A 89 -0.78 -0.06 23.38
CA LEU A 89 -2.24 -0.13 23.46
C LEU A 89 -2.90 1.25 23.49
N GLU A 90 -2.30 2.22 24.19
CA GLU A 90 -2.77 3.61 24.21
C GLU A 90 -2.69 4.23 22.80
N MET A 91 -1.56 4.07 22.10
CA MET A 91 -1.43 4.54 20.71
C MET A 91 -2.43 3.87 19.75
N MET A 92 -2.67 2.56 19.91
CA MET A 92 -3.64 1.83 19.09
C MET A 92 -5.06 2.36 19.30
N THR A 93 -5.40 2.70 20.54
CA THR A 93 -6.71 3.27 20.88
C THR A 93 -6.91 4.63 20.20
N GLU A 94 -5.90 5.50 20.25
CA GLU A 94 -5.92 6.79 19.54
C GLU A 94 -6.03 6.63 18.01
N HIS A 95 -5.34 5.63 17.44
CA HIS A 95 -5.43 5.33 16.01
C HIS A 95 -6.84 4.88 15.59
N CYS A 96 -7.49 4.04 16.39
CA CYS A 96 -8.88 3.62 16.17
C CYS A 96 -9.84 4.82 16.21
N GLU A 97 -9.67 5.74 17.18
CA GLU A 97 -10.49 6.96 17.24
C GLU A 97 -10.30 7.86 16.01
N MET A 98 -9.06 8.02 15.54
CA MET A 98 -8.80 8.77 14.30
C MET A 98 -9.43 8.11 13.08
N LYS A 99 -9.36 6.77 12.98
CA LYS A 99 -9.96 6.03 11.87
C LYS A 99 -11.47 6.25 11.78
N VAL A 100 -12.17 6.19 12.92
CA VAL A 100 -13.62 6.49 12.99
C VAL A 100 -13.92 7.93 12.55
N LYS A 101 -13.07 8.91 12.94
CA LYS A 101 -13.24 10.31 12.50
C LYS A 101 -13.04 10.48 10.98
N VAL A 102 -12.06 9.79 10.40
CA VAL A 102 -11.81 9.83 8.95
C VAL A 102 -12.98 9.22 8.17
N GLU A 103 -13.49 8.07 8.60
CA GLU A 103 -14.65 7.43 7.97
C GLU A 103 -15.88 8.34 8.00
N LYS A 104 -16.11 9.04 9.12
CA LYS A 104 -17.20 10.02 9.24
C LYS A 104 -17.03 11.20 8.27
N MET A 105 -15.82 11.78 8.18
CA MET A 105 -15.55 12.87 7.23
C MET A 105 -15.75 12.43 5.77
N GLU A 106 -15.40 11.19 5.45
CA GLU A 106 -15.58 10.64 4.11
C GLU A 106 -17.06 10.43 3.76
N GLN A 107 -17.86 9.94 4.72
CA GLN A 107 -19.32 9.87 4.56
C GLN A 107 -19.96 11.25 4.38
N GLU A 108 -19.55 12.25 5.15
CA GLU A 108 -20.05 13.63 5.00
C GLU A 108 -19.69 14.22 3.63
N LYS A 109 -18.46 13.98 3.15
CA LYS A 109 -18.02 14.40 1.82
C LYS A 109 -18.83 13.70 0.72
N GLN A 110 -19.14 12.42 0.88
CA GLN A 110 -19.96 11.66 -0.07
C GLN A 110 -21.39 12.21 -0.14
N GLN A 111 -22.01 12.52 1.01
CA GLN A 111 -23.33 13.14 1.04
C GLN A 111 -23.35 14.54 0.41
N GLN A 112 -22.28 15.33 0.59
CA GLN A 112 -22.14 16.61 -0.10
C GLN A 112 -21.98 16.44 -1.62
N LEU A 113 -21.27 15.40 -2.04
CA LEU A 113 -21.12 15.05 -3.45
C LEU A 113 -22.49 14.68 -4.03
N GLU A 114 -23.24 13.77 -3.40
CA GLU A 114 -24.58 13.36 -3.85
C GLU A 114 -25.56 14.54 -3.96
N LYS A 115 -25.57 15.45 -2.98
CA LYS A 115 -26.36 16.70 -3.06
C LYS A 115 -25.97 17.58 -4.26
N LYS A 116 -24.71 17.57 -4.67
CA LYS A 116 -24.21 18.30 -5.85
C LYS A 116 -24.56 17.58 -7.17
N TYR A 117 -24.69 16.25 -7.16
CA TYR A 117 -24.97 15.41 -8.32
C TYR A 117 -26.47 15.10 -8.57
N VAL A 118 -27.40 15.72 -7.82
CA VAL A 118 -28.87 15.74 -8.13
C VAL A 118 -29.18 16.23 -9.56
N SER A 119 -28.20 16.79 -10.28
CA SER A 119 -28.28 17.11 -11.71
C SER A 119 -28.34 15.90 -12.66
N VAL A 120 -28.10 14.66 -12.22
CA VAL A 120 -28.21 13.49 -13.11
C VAL A 120 -29.65 13.24 -13.54
N ASP A 121 -30.64 13.49 -12.66
CA ASP A 121 -32.06 13.42 -13.03
C ASP A 121 -32.44 14.53 -14.01
N VAL A 122 -31.86 15.73 -13.84
CA VAL A 122 -32.02 16.84 -14.77
C VAL A 122 -31.40 16.50 -16.13
N PHE A 123 -30.23 15.85 -16.14
CA PHE A 123 -29.55 15.40 -17.36
C PHE A 123 -30.36 14.31 -18.06
N ASN A 124 -30.85 13.31 -17.33
CA ASN A 124 -31.71 12.26 -17.85
C ASN A 124 -33.03 12.82 -18.40
N ALA A 125 -33.64 13.79 -17.71
CA ALA A 125 -34.82 14.49 -18.21
C ALA A 125 -34.53 15.30 -19.49
N LEU A 126 -33.33 15.88 -19.61
CA LEU A 126 -32.88 16.57 -20.81
C LEU A 126 -32.64 15.62 -21.98
N VAL A 127 -31.99 14.48 -21.74
CA VAL A 127 -31.77 13.41 -22.73
C VAL A 127 -33.10 12.87 -23.25
N GLU A 128 -34.06 12.61 -22.36
CA GLU A 128 -35.40 12.16 -22.77
C GLU A 128 -36.16 13.23 -23.56
N ARG A 129 -35.94 14.52 -23.26
CA ARG A 129 -36.54 15.62 -24.02
C ARG A 129 -35.92 15.76 -25.41
N ILE A 130 -34.61 15.53 -25.55
CA ILE A 130 -33.92 15.52 -26.85
C ILE A 130 -34.45 14.39 -27.74
N LYS A 131 -34.56 13.16 -27.21
CA LYS A 131 -35.13 12.02 -27.96
C LYS A 131 -36.54 12.30 -28.47
N ARG A 132 -37.41 12.93 -27.66
CA ARG A 132 -38.77 13.29 -28.09
C ARG A 132 -38.77 14.29 -29.24
N LEU A 133 -37.89 15.28 -29.21
CA LEU A 133 -37.78 16.28 -30.27
C LEU A 133 -37.25 15.68 -31.58
N GLU A 134 -36.31 14.74 -31.51
CA GLU A 134 -35.80 14.02 -32.68
C GLU A 134 -36.90 13.18 -33.35
N ASN A 135 -37.70 12.45 -32.56
CA ASN A 135 -38.83 11.68 -33.06
C ASN A 135 -39.90 12.58 -33.71
N GLN A 136 -40.18 13.75 -33.11
CA GLN A 136 -41.10 14.74 -33.71
C GLN A 136 -40.57 15.30 -35.03
N GLN A 137 -39.26 15.56 -35.14
CA GLN A 137 -38.66 16.01 -36.39
C GLN A 137 -38.71 14.94 -37.49
N GLN A 138 -38.52 13.66 -37.15
CA GLN A 138 -38.65 12.57 -38.12
C GLN A 138 -40.09 12.44 -38.64
N HIS A 139 -41.09 12.50 -37.77
CA HIS A 139 -42.50 12.52 -38.17
C HIS A 139 -42.85 13.73 -39.06
N LEU A 140 -42.31 14.92 -38.75
CA LEU A 140 -42.53 16.12 -39.57
C LEU A 140 -41.85 16.04 -40.95
N LYS A 141 -40.73 15.32 -41.08
CA LYS A 141 -40.06 15.07 -42.37
C LYS A 141 -40.84 14.09 -43.23
N GLN A 142 -41.34 13.00 -42.64
CA GLN A 142 -42.20 12.02 -43.32
C GLN A 142 -43.52 12.66 -43.79
N ASN A 143 -44.16 13.50 -42.96
CA ASN A 143 -45.37 14.23 -43.34
C ASN A 143 -45.14 15.32 -44.41
N LYS A 144 -43.88 15.74 -44.66
CA LYS A 144 -43.53 16.71 -45.70
C LYS A 144 -43.39 16.07 -47.08
N GLU A 145 -43.14 14.76 -47.13
CA GLU A 145 -43.04 14.01 -48.39
C GLU A 145 -44.42 13.60 -48.93
N GLU A 146 -45.48 13.61 -48.11
CA GLU A 146 -46.85 13.21 -48.52
C GLU A 146 -47.87 14.37 -48.64
N GLY A 147 -47.53 15.60 -48.24
CA GLY A 147 -48.51 16.70 -48.08
C GLY A 147 -48.22 17.96 -48.91
N LYS A 148 -49.14 18.29 -49.82
CA LYS A 148 -49.16 19.47 -50.71
C LYS A 148 -48.67 20.79 -50.08
N LYS A 149 -47.92 21.54 -50.90
CA LYS A 149 -47.53 22.95 -50.70
C LYS A 149 -48.73 23.81 -50.28
N GLY A 150 -48.56 24.55 -49.18
CA GLY A 150 -49.29 25.80 -48.92
C GLY A 150 -50.36 25.72 -47.83
N ASP A 151 -49.97 25.59 -46.55
CA ASP A 151 -50.76 26.17 -45.44
C ASP A 151 -50.04 26.23 -44.06
N VAL A 152 -48.81 25.74 -43.93
CA VAL A 152 -48.14 25.60 -42.62
C VAL A 152 -47.45 26.89 -42.14
N ILE A 153 -47.16 27.83 -43.03
CA ILE A 153 -46.46 29.09 -42.68
C ILE A 153 -47.33 30.00 -41.80
N GLY A 154 -48.66 29.97 -41.96
CA GLY A 154 -49.59 30.76 -41.15
C GLY A 154 -49.70 30.31 -39.68
N ARG A 155 -49.49 29.02 -39.40
CA ARG A 155 -49.60 28.47 -38.03
C ARG A 155 -48.30 28.60 -37.22
N LEU A 156 -47.15 28.71 -37.89
CA LEU A 156 -45.85 28.89 -37.22
C LEU A 156 -45.69 30.29 -36.60
N PHE A 157 -46.35 31.32 -37.12
CA PHE A 157 -46.30 32.67 -36.54
C PHE A 157 -47.16 32.85 -35.28
N ALA A 158 -48.21 32.03 -35.09
CA ALA A 158 -49.05 32.10 -33.89
C ALA A 158 -48.42 31.46 -32.65
N ALA A 159 -47.47 30.52 -32.82
CA ALA A 159 -46.81 29.81 -31.72
C ALA A 159 -45.49 30.46 -31.23
N GLY A 160 -44.98 31.47 -31.95
CA GLY A 160 -43.68 32.12 -31.65
C GLY A 160 -43.71 33.17 -30.52
N GLY A 161 -44.89 33.53 -29.99
CA GLY A 161 -45.05 34.63 -29.03
C GLY A 161 -44.65 34.35 -27.58
N CYS A 162 -44.42 33.09 -27.18
CA CYS A 162 -44.27 32.74 -25.75
C CYS A 162 -42.89 32.21 -25.34
N LEU A 163 -41.84 32.37 -26.17
CA LEU A 163 -40.49 31.83 -25.86
C LEU A 163 -39.37 32.89 -25.82
N GLY A 164 -39.72 34.18 -25.70
CA GLY A 164 -38.77 35.29 -25.73
C GLY A 164 -38.06 35.60 -24.39
N GLU A 165 -38.63 35.20 -23.24
CA GLU A 165 -38.15 35.71 -21.95
C GLU A 165 -37.22 34.73 -21.17
N ASN A 166 -37.24 33.44 -21.48
CA ASN A 166 -36.36 32.46 -20.82
C ASN A 166 -34.95 32.32 -21.43
N TYR A 167 -34.67 32.94 -22.58
CA TYR A 167 -33.38 32.80 -23.26
C TYR A 167 -32.27 33.75 -22.77
N LYS A 168 -32.61 34.79 -21.99
CA LYS A 168 -31.60 35.75 -21.46
C LYS A 168 -30.96 35.29 -20.14
N GLY A 169 -31.62 34.43 -19.35
CA GLY A 169 -31.07 33.91 -18.10
C GLY A 169 -30.00 32.83 -18.31
N VAL A 170 -30.20 31.94 -19.30
CA VAL A 170 -29.30 30.79 -19.54
C VAL A 170 -27.96 31.20 -20.14
N LYS A 171 -27.90 32.31 -20.89
CA LYS A 171 -26.63 32.83 -21.45
C LYS A 171 -25.68 33.43 -20.41
N LYS A 172 -26.16 33.82 -19.22
CA LYS A 172 -25.31 34.47 -18.19
C LYS A 172 -24.60 33.46 -17.28
N THR A 173 -25.16 32.26 -17.11
CA THR A 173 -24.57 31.19 -16.29
C THR A 173 -23.56 30.33 -17.08
N LEU A 174 -23.60 30.36 -18.42
CA LEU A 174 -22.77 29.53 -19.28
C LEU A 174 -21.39 30.13 -19.63
N ILE A 175 -21.00 31.27 -19.04
CA ILE A 175 -19.73 31.96 -19.33
C ILE A 175 -18.61 31.60 -18.33
N ILE A 176 -18.89 30.92 -17.21
CA ILE A 176 -17.86 30.61 -16.19
C ILE A 176 -17.14 29.27 -16.41
N SER A 177 -17.51 28.47 -17.41
CA SER A 177 -16.86 27.16 -17.67
C SER A 177 -16.08 27.06 -18.99
N GLN A 178 -15.84 28.17 -19.70
CA GLN A 178 -14.97 28.18 -20.88
C GLN A 178 -13.48 28.26 -20.47
N MET A 179 -12.93 27.18 -19.95
CA MET A 179 -11.59 26.77 -20.36
C MET A 179 -11.74 25.87 -21.59
N PRO A 180 -10.98 26.08 -22.66
CA PRO A 180 -11.09 25.27 -23.85
C PRO A 180 -10.59 23.86 -23.54
N ILE A 181 -11.51 22.94 -23.29
CA ILE A 181 -11.24 21.52 -23.53
C ILE A 181 -11.26 21.39 -25.04
N GLU A 182 -10.07 21.34 -25.66
CA GLU A 182 -9.94 20.75 -26.99
C GLU A 182 -10.58 19.37 -26.92
N PHE A 183 -11.78 19.24 -27.51
CA PHE A 183 -12.38 17.94 -27.81
C PHE A 183 -11.47 17.26 -28.85
N GLN A 184 -10.41 16.61 -28.37
CA GLN A 184 -9.67 15.64 -29.16
C GLN A 184 -10.63 14.48 -29.44
N GLU A 185 -10.85 14.21 -30.73
CA GLU A 185 -11.70 13.12 -31.24
C GLU A 185 -11.49 11.86 -30.40
N MET A 186 -12.54 11.40 -29.71
CA MET A 186 -12.49 10.12 -29.02
C MET A 186 -12.24 9.02 -30.07
N PRO A 187 -11.26 8.13 -29.86
CA PRO A 187 -10.99 7.08 -30.82
C PRO A 187 -12.24 6.20 -30.97
N ASN A 188 -12.64 5.96 -32.22
CA ASN A 188 -13.59 4.90 -32.55
C ASN A 188 -13.14 3.62 -31.84
N SER A 189 -14.08 2.87 -31.25
CA SER A 189 -13.91 1.66 -30.43
C SER A 189 -13.08 0.51 -31.05
N LYS A 190 -12.47 0.73 -32.23
CA LYS A 190 -11.57 -0.18 -32.93
C LYS A 190 -10.08 0.21 -32.83
N GLN A 191 -9.73 1.42 -32.39
CA GLN A 191 -8.34 1.86 -32.39
C GLN A 191 -7.64 1.49 -31.08
N GLN A 192 -6.56 0.72 -31.16
CA GLN A 192 -5.70 0.42 -30.00
C GLN A 192 -4.82 1.63 -29.67
N ASN A 193 -4.43 1.76 -28.40
CA ASN A 193 -3.48 2.79 -27.98
C ASN A 193 -2.10 2.55 -28.64
N VAL A 194 -1.31 3.61 -28.73
CA VAL A 194 0.06 3.60 -29.30
C VAL A 194 0.95 4.54 -28.50
N TRP A 195 2.28 4.42 -28.65
CA TRP A 195 3.20 5.38 -28.04
C TRP A 195 3.08 6.77 -28.69
N ASP A 196 3.10 7.82 -27.88
CA ASP A 196 2.99 9.20 -28.33
C ASP A 196 4.37 9.79 -28.61
N ALA A 197 4.71 9.97 -29.89
CA ALA A 197 5.95 10.61 -30.28
C ALA A 197 6.13 12.04 -29.74
N LYS A 198 5.03 12.73 -29.39
CA LYS A 198 5.09 14.08 -28.81
C LYS A 198 5.44 14.09 -27.32
N VAL A 199 5.18 12.98 -26.62
CA VAL A 199 5.42 12.82 -25.17
C VAL A 199 6.38 11.65 -24.96
N CYS A 200 7.52 11.77 -25.62
CA CYS A 200 8.56 10.75 -25.70
C CYS A 200 9.91 11.41 -25.49
N HIS A 201 10.76 10.84 -24.61
CA HIS A 201 12.11 11.36 -24.46
C HIS A 201 12.86 11.28 -25.80
N LYS A 202 13.62 12.32 -26.17
CA LYS A 202 14.42 12.43 -27.41
C LYS A 202 15.41 11.28 -27.70
N ASP A 203 15.70 10.45 -26.71
CA ASP A 203 16.66 9.34 -26.80
C ASP A 203 15.93 8.00 -27.00
N ILE A 204 14.60 8.01 -26.99
CA ILE A 204 13.75 6.87 -27.32
C ILE A 204 13.35 6.99 -28.78
N GLU A 205 13.61 5.92 -29.52
CA GLU A 205 13.08 5.74 -30.86
C GLU A 205 11.86 4.83 -30.79
N ILE A 206 10.75 5.30 -31.35
CA ILE A 206 9.56 4.49 -31.61
C ILE A 206 9.74 3.82 -32.97
N ILE A 207 9.66 2.49 -33.01
CA ILE A 207 9.98 1.67 -34.17
C ILE A 207 8.70 1.02 -34.72
N GLY A 208 8.58 1.04 -36.05
CA GLY A 208 7.55 0.34 -36.81
C GLY A 208 6.26 1.14 -36.98
N GLU A 209 5.47 0.75 -37.98
CA GLU A 209 4.23 1.46 -38.37
C GLU A 209 3.18 1.46 -37.26
N LYS A 210 3.17 0.42 -36.42
CA LYS A 210 2.24 0.26 -35.29
C LYS A 210 2.64 1.11 -34.06
N GLN A 211 3.85 1.67 -34.02
CA GLN A 211 4.33 2.49 -32.91
C GLN A 211 4.24 1.80 -31.53
N LEU A 212 4.53 0.49 -31.48
CA LEU A 212 4.47 -0.32 -30.25
C LEU A 212 5.84 -0.70 -29.70
N THR A 213 6.85 -0.77 -30.57
CA THR A 213 8.22 -1.11 -30.17
C THR A 213 9.00 0.16 -29.90
N ILE A 214 9.72 0.21 -28.80
CA ILE A 214 10.59 1.34 -28.46
C ILE A 214 11.99 0.88 -28.09
N ASN A 215 12.98 1.68 -28.46
CA ASN A 215 14.39 1.41 -28.23
C ASN A 215 15.08 2.67 -27.67
N CYS A 216 15.79 2.53 -26.56
CA CYS A 216 16.60 3.62 -26.02
C CYS A 216 17.97 3.63 -26.70
N LYS A 217 18.25 4.67 -27.51
CA LYS A 217 19.53 4.83 -28.23
C LYS A 217 20.64 5.46 -27.39
N SER A 218 20.29 6.01 -26.22
CA SER A 218 21.27 6.68 -25.36
C SER A 218 22.37 5.71 -24.91
N ASN A 219 23.61 6.19 -24.93
CA ASN A 219 24.75 5.58 -24.25
C ASN A 219 25.02 6.19 -22.87
N ARG A 220 24.31 7.26 -22.50
CA ARG A 220 24.41 7.89 -21.18
C ARG A 220 23.48 7.19 -20.21
N PHE A 221 24.02 6.83 -19.05
CA PHE A 221 23.25 6.29 -17.94
C PHE A 221 22.11 7.25 -17.56
N GLY A 222 20.90 6.70 -17.42
CA GLY A 222 19.71 7.47 -17.11
C GLY A 222 18.44 6.79 -17.58
N TRP A 223 17.33 7.18 -16.96
CA TRP A 223 15.99 6.75 -17.34
C TRP A 223 15.44 7.61 -18.46
N ARG A 224 14.64 6.99 -19.32
CA ARG A 224 13.98 7.63 -20.47
C ARG A 224 12.54 7.16 -20.51
N THR A 225 11.60 8.08 -20.48
CA THR A 225 10.18 7.76 -20.39
C THR A 225 9.45 8.12 -21.68
N VAL A 226 8.48 7.28 -22.03
CA VAL A 226 7.51 7.54 -23.10
C VAL A 226 6.10 7.23 -22.60
N PHE A 227 5.16 8.04 -23.05
CA PHE A 227 3.75 7.93 -22.71
C PHE A 227 2.95 7.41 -23.91
N ALA A 228 1.85 6.72 -23.62
CA ALA A 228 0.88 6.39 -24.65
C ALA A 228 0.08 7.63 -25.06
N LYS A 229 -0.54 7.56 -26.25
CA LYS A 229 -1.28 8.68 -26.86
C LYS A 229 -2.50 9.08 -26.04
N PHE A 230 -3.25 8.10 -25.55
CA PHE A 230 -4.51 8.31 -24.84
C PHE A 230 -4.45 7.83 -23.38
N PRO A 231 -5.27 8.44 -22.48
CA PRO A 231 -5.34 8.04 -21.08
C PRO A 231 -6.05 6.69 -20.92
N ILE A 232 -5.97 6.12 -19.72
CA ILE A 232 -6.56 4.82 -19.38
C ILE A 232 -8.08 4.77 -19.57
N THR A 233 -8.76 5.91 -19.48
CA THR A 233 -10.23 6.01 -19.56
C THR A 233 -10.79 5.90 -20.98
N ASN A 234 -9.94 5.93 -22.01
CA ASN A 234 -10.38 5.84 -23.40
C ASN A 234 -10.56 4.39 -23.90
N PHE A 235 -10.08 3.39 -23.13
CA PHE A 235 -10.00 2.00 -23.57
C PHE A 235 -10.34 1.02 -22.45
N CYS A 236 -11.60 0.99 -22.05
CA CYS A 236 -12.03 0.21 -20.89
C CYS A 236 -12.88 -0.99 -21.33
N ARG A 237 -12.51 -2.20 -20.87
CA ARG A 237 -13.56 -3.18 -20.51
C ARG A 237 -14.31 -2.59 -19.31
N PRO A 238 -15.58 -2.95 -19.05
CA PRO A 238 -16.30 -2.41 -17.90
C PRO A 238 -15.45 -2.52 -16.62
N GLY A 239 -15.06 -1.37 -16.06
CA GLY A 239 -14.28 -1.29 -14.84
C GLY A 239 -12.78 -1.58 -14.90
N ILE A 240 -12.18 -1.94 -16.05
CA ILE A 240 -10.74 -2.34 -16.12
C ILE A 240 -10.02 -1.77 -17.35
N PHE A 241 -8.83 -1.19 -17.11
CA PHE A 241 -7.81 -0.94 -18.13
C PHE A 241 -6.60 -1.84 -17.91
N TYR A 242 -6.01 -2.38 -18.98
CA TYR A 242 -4.84 -3.26 -18.91
C TYR A 242 -3.99 -3.19 -20.18
N PHE A 243 -2.66 -3.24 -20.02
CA PHE A 243 -1.71 -3.38 -21.12
C PHE A 243 -0.50 -4.21 -20.72
N GLU A 244 0.19 -4.77 -21.70
CA GLU A 244 1.42 -5.56 -21.50
C GLU A 244 2.62 -4.95 -22.20
N MET A 245 3.81 -5.28 -21.73
CA MET A 245 5.05 -5.14 -22.48
C MET A 245 5.84 -6.45 -22.47
N LYS A 246 6.53 -6.71 -23.58
CA LYS A 246 7.55 -7.75 -23.70
C LYS A 246 8.93 -7.10 -23.58
N ALA A 247 9.72 -7.57 -22.61
CA ALA A 247 11.08 -7.09 -22.41
C ALA A 247 12.02 -7.71 -23.47
N ILE A 248 12.50 -6.92 -24.43
CA ILE A 248 13.48 -7.39 -25.43
C ILE A 248 14.91 -7.23 -24.87
N LYS A 249 15.18 -6.12 -24.16
CA LYS A 249 16.41 -5.89 -23.38
C LYS A 249 16.02 -5.28 -22.03
N SER A 250 16.57 -5.80 -20.93
CA SER A 250 15.86 -5.85 -19.65
C SER A 250 16.37 -4.93 -18.54
N PHE A 251 16.21 -3.63 -18.72
CA PHE A 251 16.14 -2.70 -17.59
C PHE A 251 15.11 -1.61 -17.88
N ALA A 252 13.90 -1.84 -17.36
CA ALA A 252 12.72 -1.07 -17.68
C ALA A 252 11.72 -1.04 -16.52
N THR A 253 10.79 -0.08 -16.57
CA THR A 253 9.67 0.06 -15.65
C THR A 253 8.39 0.21 -16.46
N ILE A 254 7.31 -0.45 -16.03
CA ILE A 254 5.96 -0.34 -16.60
C ILE A 254 4.97 0.24 -15.59
N GLY A 255 4.10 1.15 -16.02
CA GLY A 255 2.98 1.58 -15.20
C GLY A 255 2.20 2.77 -15.73
N PHE A 256 1.79 3.64 -14.81
CA PHE A 256 0.92 4.78 -15.07
C PHE A 256 1.52 6.06 -14.51
N ALA A 257 1.38 7.16 -15.23
CA ALA A 257 1.78 8.47 -14.76
C ALA A 257 0.93 9.56 -15.40
N THR A 258 0.94 10.73 -14.78
CA THR A 258 0.39 11.93 -15.41
C THR A 258 1.42 12.55 -16.36
N LYS A 259 0.96 13.28 -17.40
CA LYS A 259 1.86 13.81 -18.44
C LYS A 259 2.80 14.93 -17.95
N GLU A 260 2.58 15.47 -16.75
CA GLU A 260 3.46 16.46 -16.12
C GLU A 260 4.76 15.84 -15.57
N VAL A 261 4.84 14.50 -15.48
CA VAL A 261 6.03 13.80 -15.01
C VAL A 261 7.19 13.98 -15.99
N PRO A 262 8.41 14.31 -15.52
CA PRO A 262 9.57 14.50 -16.38
C PRO A 262 9.95 13.21 -17.14
N LEU A 263 10.42 13.39 -18.38
CA LEU A 263 10.77 12.28 -19.27
C LEU A 263 12.14 11.63 -18.95
N ASP A 264 12.89 12.18 -17.99
CA ASP A 264 14.26 11.79 -17.62
C ASP A 264 14.35 10.94 -16.32
N GLY A 265 13.23 10.48 -15.78
CA GLY A 265 13.22 9.68 -14.55
C GLY A 265 12.45 8.36 -14.64
N SER A 266 12.61 7.52 -13.61
CA SER A 266 11.88 6.26 -13.50
C SER A 266 10.48 6.51 -12.96
N ILE A 267 9.47 6.11 -13.72
CA ILE A 267 8.09 6.05 -13.22
C ILE A 267 8.03 5.17 -11.95
N GLY A 268 7.14 5.52 -11.02
CA GLY A 268 7.07 4.99 -9.66
C GLY A 268 8.02 5.66 -8.67
N GLN A 269 9.15 6.24 -9.11
CA GLN A 269 10.08 7.00 -8.27
C GLN A 269 9.89 8.52 -8.35
N ILE A 270 8.91 8.96 -9.15
CA ILE A 270 8.54 10.37 -9.31
C ILE A 270 7.10 10.56 -8.82
N LEU A 271 6.80 11.74 -8.26
CA LEU A 271 5.44 12.11 -7.88
C LEU A 271 4.47 11.94 -9.06
N ASN A 272 3.22 11.56 -8.77
CA ASN A 272 2.16 11.29 -9.74
C ASN A 272 2.48 10.17 -10.75
N SER A 273 3.35 9.22 -10.35
CA SER A 273 3.67 8.04 -11.16
C SER A 273 3.67 6.76 -10.34
N TYR A 274 3.35 5.67 -11.00
CA TYR A 274 3.21 4.32 -10.44
C TYR A 274 3.94 3.36 -11.37
N GLY A 275 4.78 2.48 -10.85
CA GLY A 275 5.67 1.68 -11.69
C GLY A 275 6.07 0.36 -11.07
N TYR A 276 6.22 -0.65 -11.93
CA TYR A 276 6.82 -1.94 -11.63
C TYR A 276 8.11 -2.08 -12.43
N ARG A 277 9.24 -2.18 -11.73
CA ARG A 277 10.59 -2.15 -12.31
C ARG A 277 11.18 -3.55 -12.47
N SER A 278 12.07 -3.71 -13.43
CA SER A 278 12.73 -4.99 -13.76
C SER A 278 13.46 -5.67 -12.61
N ASP A 279 13.90 -4.93 -11.60
CA ASP A 279 14.52 -5.49 -10.39
C ASP A 279 13.50 -5.99 -9.34
N GLY A 280 12.21 -6.02 -9.70
CA GLY A 280 11.14 -6.49 -8.84
C GLY A 280 10.52 -5.43 -7.95
N SER A 281 11.08 -4.21 -7.91
CA SER A 281 10.56 -3.14 -7.07
C SER A 281 9.30 -2.47 -7.64
N PHE A 282 8.48 -1.95 -6.74
CA PHE A 282 7.26 -1.22 -7.09
C PHE A 282 7.34 0.20 -6.51
N GLY A 283 7.09 1.19 -7.35
CA GLY A 283 7.09 2.59 -6.98
C GLY A 283 5.69 3.18 -7.02
N CYS A 284 5.40 4.06 -6.05
CA CYS A 284 4.13 4.75 -5.90
C CYS A 284 4.37 6.21 -5.54
N ASN A 285 3.96 7.13 -6.41
CA ASN A 285 3.91 8.55 -6.14
C ASN A 285 5.22 9.13 -5.57
N GLY A 286 6.36 8.77 -6.15
CA GLY A 286 7.68 9.21 -5.68
C GLY A 286 8.31 8.32 -4.61
N ILE A 287 7.54 7.39 -4.04
CA ILE A 287 8.01 6.46 -3.02
C ILE A 287 8.33 5.13 -3.71
N SER A 288 9.62 4.88 -3.94
CA SER A 288 10.10 3.58 -4.39
C SER A 288 10.17 2.64 -3.19
N ARG A 289 9.38 1.56 -3.17
CA ARG A 289 9.56 0.49 -2.20
C ARG A 289 10.24 -0.68 -2.91
N PRO A 290 11.38 -1.21 -2.41
CA PRO A 290 11.74 -2.57 -2.78
C PRO A 290 10.53 -3.44 -2.46
N CYS A 291 10.30 -4.49 -3.25
CA CYS A 291 9.26 -5.45 -2.90
C CYS A 291 9.62 -6.08 -1.54
N LYS A 292 9.07 -5.52 -0.46
CA LYS A 292 9.15 -6.05 0.89
C LYS A 292 7.81 -5.84 1.58
N MET A 293 7.15 -6.97 1.74
CA MET A 293 6.63 -7.53 3.00
C MET A 293 5.67 -6.68 3.84
N PRO A 294 4.70 -7.33 4.51
CA PRO A 294 3.82 -6.66 5.45
C PRO A 294 4.64 -5.91 6.51
N PHE A 295 4.24 -4.66 6.75
CA PHE A 295 4.59 -3.76 7.86
C PHE A 295 5.82 -4.11 8.71
N GLY A 296 6.88 -3.29 8.59
CA GLY A 296 7.90 -3.15 9.64
C GLY A 296 9.33 -3.29 9.15
N GLN A 297 10.07 -2.17 9.22
CA GLN A 297 11.53 -2.06 9.28
C GLN A 297 12.36 -2.77 8.19
N VAL A 298 12.90 -1.99 7.25
CA VAL A 298 14.35 -2.08 6.93
C VAL A 298 14.88 -0.72 6.48
N PRO A 299 16.10 -0.33 6.89
CA PRO A 299 16.71 0.95 6.55
C PRO A 299 17.32 0.97 5.14
N MET A 300 17.51 2.19 4.63
CA MET A 300 18.07 2.64 3.34
C MET A 300 19.51 2.18 2.99
N SER A 301 20.02 1.06 3.52
CA SER A 301 21.42 0.63 3.31
C SER A 301 21.64 -0.40 2.19
N SER A 302 20.59 -0.88 1.53
CA SER A 302 20.72 -1.95 0.51
C SER A 302 21.25 -1.49 -0.86
N LEU A 303 21.60 -0.20 -1.04
CA LEU A 303 22.28 0.28 -2.25
C LEU A 303 23.82 0.05 -2.23
N PHE A 304 24.42 -0.33 -1.09
CA PHE A 304 25.88 -0.45 -0.91
C PHE A 304 26.35 -1.79 -0.31
N GLY A 305 25.83 -2.91 -0.83
CA GLY A 305 26.62 -4.15 -0.85
C GLY A 305 26.75 -4.98 0.44
N PHE A 306 25.84 -4.88 1.40
CA PHE A 306 25.73 -5.90 2.45
C PHE A 306 24.27 -6.29 2.70
N PRO A 307 23.83 -7.52 2.34
CA PRO A 307 22.50 -7.97 2.68
C PRO A 307 22.46 -8.36 4.16
N SER A 308 21.57 -7.73 4.93
CA SER A 308 20.89 -8.49 6.00
C SER A 308 20.25 -9.72 5.34
N PRO A 309 20.37 -10.93 5.90
CA PRO A 309 19.87 -12.12 5.24
C PRO A 309 18.34 -11.98 5.09
N LEU A 310 17.90 -11.86 3.84
CA LEU A 310 16.49 -12.04 3.48
C LEU A 310 16.08 -13.44 3.94
N SER A 311 14.87 -13.60 4.47
CA SER A 311 14.34 -14.95 4.69
C SER A 311 14.27 -15.70 3.35
N ALA A 312 14.26 -17.04 3.38
CA ALA A 312 14.16 -17.84 2.17
C ALA A 312 12.91 -17.47 1.34
N ASP A 313 11.81 -17.16 2.03
CA ASP A 313 10.54 -16.73 1.42
C ASP A 313 10.65 -15.32 0.82
N GLU A 314 11.35 -14.39 1.47
CA GLU A 314 11.59 -13.04 0.95
C GLU A 314 12.48 -13.05 -0.30
N ALA A 315 13.55 -13.86 -0.27
CA ALA A 315 14.43 -14.04 -1.43
C ALA A 315 13.68 -14.69 -2.59
N MET A 316 12.77 -15.62 -2.31
CA MET A 316 11.93 -16.27 -3.31
C MET A 316 10.93 -15.29 -3.92
N ALA A 317 10.22 -14.49 -3.11
CA ALA A 317 9.27 -13.48 -3.58
C ALA A 317 9.97 -12.38 -4.42
N TYR A 318 11.12 -11.89 -3.97
CA TYR A 318 11.95 -10.93 -4.72
C TYR A 318 12.41 -11.50 -6.08
N LYS A 319 12.87 -12.75 -6.09
CA LYS A 319 13.28 -13.43 -7.32
C LYS A 319 12.10 -13.69 -8.27
N MET A 320 10.91 -13.93 -7.71
CA MET A 320 9.68 -14.11 -8.49
C MET A 320 9.18 -12.80 -9.09
N SER A 321 9.39 -11.65 -8.42
CA SER A 321 8.97 -10.33 -8.87
C SER A 321 9.95 -9.67 -9.84
N ALA A 322 11.25 -9.97 -9.85
CA ALA A 322 12.15 -9.41 -10.88
C ALA A 322 11.84 -9.95 -12.28
N PHE A 323 11.93 -9.14 -13.35
CA PHE A 323 11.72 -9.59 -14.73
C PHE A 323 12.91 -9.25 -15.63
N SER A 324 13.13 -10.08 -16.65
CA SER A 324 14.30 -10.03 -17.52
C SER A 324 13.92 -10.19 -19.01
N THR A 325 14.92 -10.24 -19.89
CA THR A 325 14.71 -10.38 -21.33
C THR A 325 13.88 -11.63 -21.63
N GLY A 326 12.83 -11.46 -22.43
CA GLY A 326 11.89 -12.52 -22.81
C GLY A 326 10.60 -12.54 -21.98
N ASP A 327 10.61 -11.94 -20.79
CA ASP A 327 9.41 -11.86 -19.95
C ASP A 327 8.36 -10.93 -20.57
N VAL A 328 7.09 -11.29 -20.36
CA VAL A 328 5.93 -10.43 -20.62
C VAL A 328 5.39 -9.97 -19.28
N VAL A 329 5.30 -8.66 -19.08
CA VAL A 329 4.78 -8.06 -17.86
C VAL A 329 3.63 -7.14 -18.18
N GLY A 330 2.59 -7.18 -17.34
CA GLY A 330 1.39 -6.39 -17.51
C GLY A 330 1.18 -5.40 -16.39
N CYS A 331 0.45 -4.34 -16.70
CA CYS A 331 -0.02 -3.36 -15.74
C CYS A 331 -1.48 -3.06 -16.02
N GLY A 332 -2.31 -3.17 -14.99
CA GLY A 332 -3.73 -2.88 -15.06
C GLY A 332 -4.22 -2.09 -13.86
N ILE A 333 -5.44 -1.58 -14.01
CA ILE A 333 -6.13 -0.84 -12.97
C ILE A 333 -7.61 -1.21 -12.97
N PHE A 334 -8.13 -1.55 -11.79
CA PHE A 334 -9.56 -1.58 -11.53
C PHE A 334 -10.02 -0.14 -11.34
N LEU A 335 -10.79 0.38 -12.29
CA LEU A 335 -11.24 1.78 -12.30
C LEU A 335 -12.18 2.08 -11.13
N ASP A 336 -13.06 1.13 -10.78
CA ASP A 336 -14.02 1.28 -9.69
C ASP A 336 -13.33 1.29 -8.32
N ALA A 337 -12.39 0.37 -8.11
CA ALA A 337 -11.61 0.27 -6.87
C ALA A 337 -10.39 1.20 -6.84
N GLN A 338 -10.08 1.86 -7.97
CA GLN A 338 -8.89 2.68 -8.19
C GLN A 338 -7.58 1.96 -7.86
N GLN A 339 -7.56 0.64 -8.06
CA GLN A 339 -6.48 -0.23 -7.63
C GLN A 339 -5.63 -0.70 -8.81
N ILE A 340 -4.33 -0.40 -8.77
CA ILE A 340 -3.36 -0.91 -9.73
C ILE A 340 -2.97 -2.34 -9.38
N PHE A 341 -2.83 -3.18 -10.41
CA PHE A 341 -2.28 -4.53 -10.32
C PHE A 341 -1.27 -4.77 -11.44
N TRP A 342 -0.41 -5.76 -11.25
CA TRP A 342 0.58 -6.16 -12.25
C TRP A 342 0.56 -7.65 -12.46
N THR A 343 1.10 -8.06 -13.60
CA THR A 343 1.19 -9.46 -13.99
C THR A 343 2.59 -9.73 -14.53
N LYS A 344 3.01 -10.99 -14.44
CA LYS A 344 4.22 -11.48 -15.08
C LYS A 344 3.93 -12.83 -15.69
N ASN A 345 4.25 -12.98 -16.96
CA ASN A 345 4.13 -14.21 -17.74
C ASN A 345 2.76 -14.88 -17.64
N GLY A 346 1.69 -14.07 -17.66
CA GLY A 346 0.32 -14.55 -17.60
C GLY A 346 -0.15 -14.93 -16.19
N ARG A 347 0.60 -14.57 -15.14
CA ARG A 347 0.19 -14.74 -13.74
C ARG A 347 0.04 -13.38 -13.07
N ARG A 348 -1.04 -13.20 -12.32
CA ARG A 348 -1.27 -12.01 -11.48
C ARG A 348 -0.29 -12.03 -10.31
N MET A 349 0.23 -10.86 -9.95
CA MET A 349 1.10 -10.70 -8.79
C MET A 349 0.26 -10.26 -7.58
N ASP A 350 -0.26 -11.25 -6.84
CA ASP A 350 -1.16 -11.04 -5.69
C ASP A 350 -0.40 -10.91 -4.36
N TYR A 351 0.59 -10.04 -4.32
CA TYR A 351 1.23 -9.69 -3.06
C TYR A 351 0.34 -8.66 -2.33
N SER A 352 -0.20 -9.05 -1.17
CA SER A 352 -1.19 -8.31 -0.36
C SER A 352 -0.74 -6.92 0.13
N SER A 353 0.50 -6.52 -0.14
CA SER A 353 1.13 -5.25 0.26
C SER A 353 1.11 -4.15 -0.82
N PHE A 354 0.46 -4.38 -1.97
CA PHE A 354 0.55 -3.48 -3.14
C PHE A 354 -0.79 -2.88 -3.60
N PHE A 355 -1.70 -2.61 -2.66
CA PHE A 355 -2.87 -1.78 -2.93
C PHE A 355 -2.43 -0.33 -3.15
N ILE A 356 -2.13 0.00 -4.40
CA ILE A 356 -1.98 1.40 -4.81
C ILE A 356 -3.36 1.90 -5.18
N GLN A 357 -3.96 2.68 -4.28
CA GLN A 357 -5.11 3.51 -4.59
C GLN A 357 -4.64 4.81 -5.22
N THR A 358 -5.07 5.05 -6.46
CA THR A 358 -4.89 6.36 -7.10
C THR A 358 -5.96 7.32 -6.58
N PRO A 359 -5.70 8.62 -6.40
CA PRO A 359 -6.78 9.55 -6.07
C PRO A 359 -7.82 9.62 -7.20
N ALA A 360 -9.11 9.63 -6.87
CA ALA A 360 -10.22 9.54 -7.83
C ALA A 360 -10.17 10.58 -8.96
N ASN A 361 -9.63 11.77 -8.68
CA ASN A 361 -9.48 12.86 -9.66
C ASN A 361 -8.33 12.65 -10.66
N PHE A 362 -7.54 11.60 -10.54
CA PHE A 362 -6.37 11.34 -11.41
C PHE A 362 -6.66 10.38 -12.56
N LEU A 363 -7.76 9.61 -12.54
CA LEU A 363 -8.01 8.57 -13.55
C LEU A 363 -7.99 9.10 -14.99
N ASN A 364 -8.60 10.26 -15.24
CA ASN A 364 -8.62 10.90 -16.56
C ASN A 364 -7.26 11.48 -16.98
N SER A 365 -6.34 11.62 -16.03
CA SER A 365 -5.00 12.18 -16.23
C SER A 365 -3.91 11.11 -16.22
N LEU A 366 -4.26 9.84 -15.97
CA LEU A 366 -3.30 8.74 -16.00
C LEU A 366 -3.16 8.16 -17.39
N PHE A 367 -1.92 8.09 -17.84
CA PHE A 367 -1.54 7.52 -19.12
C PHE A 367 -0.68 6.28 -18.89
N PRO A 368 -0.87 5.22 -19.70
CA PRO A 368 0.10 4.14 -19.78
C PRO A 368 1.47 4.69 -20.16
N CYS A 369 2.50 4.27 -19.45
CA CYS A 369 3.86 4.74 -19.69
C CYS A 369 4.88 3.66 -19.33
N VAL A 370 6.06 3.82 -19.90
CA VAL A 370 7.23 2.97 -19.63
C VAL A 370 8.48 3.83 -19.52
N SER A 371 9.37 3.46 -18.59
CA SER A 371 10.70 4.03 -18.46
C SER A 371 11.74 2.99 -18.86
N LEU A 372 12.65 3.33 -19.76
CA LEU A 372 13.74 2.47 -20.20
C LEU A 372 15.06 3.06 -19.73
N TRP A 373 15.97 2.18 -19.33
CA TRP A 373 17.36 2.56 -19.15
C TRP A 373 18.12 2.48 -20.47
N ALA A 374 19.22 3.24 -20.56
CA ALA A 374 20.12 3.27 -21.71
C ALA A 374 20.38 1.89 -22.35
N GLY A 375 20.20 1.78 -23.67
CA GLY A 375 20.44 0.56 -24.45
C GLY A 375 19.36 -0.52 -24.38
N ASN A 376 18.25 -0.28 -23.66
CA ASN A 376 17.15 -1.24 -23.53
C ASN A 376 16.06 -1.08 -24.60
N LYS A 377 15.22 -2.12 -24.74
CA LYS A 377 14.22 -2.23 -25.79
C LYS A 377 13.02 -3.01 -25.27
N ILE A 378 11.81 -2.55 -25.55
CA ILE A 378 10.56 -3.25 -25.23
C ILE A 378 9.58 -3.20 -26.40
N GLU A 379 8.60 -4.08 -26.37
CA GLU A 379 7.45 -4.08 -27.28
C GLU A 379 6.17 -4.05 -26.45
N ALA A 380 5.31 -3.07 -26.71
CA ALA A 380 4.04 -2.90 -26.02
C ALA A 380 2.90 -3.67 -26.69
N ASN A 381 1.91 -4.03 -25.89
CA ASN A 381 0.68 -4.66 -26.32
C ASN A 381 -0.48 -3.99 -25.56
N PHE A 382 -1.23 -3.14 -26.26
CA PHE A 382 -2.44 -2.50 -25.72
C PHE A 382 -3.71 -3.33 -25.96
N GLY A 383 -3.54 -4.63 -26.29
CA GLY A 383 -4.62 -5.59 -26.45
C GLY A 383 -5.04 -5.82 -27.90
N PRO A 384 -6.17 -6.53 -28.12
CA PRO A 384 -6.95 -7.22 -27.09
C PRO A 384 -6.32 -8.55 -26.64
N ASN A 385 -5.31 -9.05 -27.36
CA ASN A 385 -4.75 -10.38 -27.14
C ASN A 385 -3.59 -10.32 -26.14
N PHE A 386 -3.87 -10.62 -24.88
CA PHE A 386 -2.88 -10.60 -23.80
C PHE A 386 -2.37 -12.00 -23.47
N LYS A 387 -1.17 -12.08 -22.88
CA LYS A 387 -0.68 -13.32 -22.26
C LYS A 387 -1.42 -13.63 -20.97
N PHE A 388 -1.77 -12.61 -20.20
CA PHE A 388 -2.64 -12.74 -19.03
C PHE A 388 -4.10 -12.86 -19.45
N ASN A 389 -4.81 -13.82 -18.86
CA ASN A 389 -6.24 -13.98 -19.07
C ASN A 389 -7.02 -13.00 -18.18
N LEU A 390 -7.57 -11.93 -18.76
CA LEU A 390 -8.37 -10.96 -18.02
C LEU A 390 -9.71 -11.54 -17.51
N ASP A 391 -10.18 -12.67 -18.05
CA ASP A 391 -11.45 -13.28 -17.64
C ASP A 391 -11.32 -14.03 -16.29
N THR A 392 -10.11 -14.12 -15.74
CA THR A 392 -9.86 -14.70 -14.40
C THR A 392 -9.85 -13.64 -13.28
N LEU A 393 -10.14 -12.37 -13.59
CA LEU A 393 -10.08 -11.26 -12.64
C LEU A 393 -11.35 -11.11 -11.79
#